data_AF-A0A2G9TFN9-F1
#
_entry.id   AF-A0A2G9TFN9-F1
#
_cell.length_a   1.000
_cell.length_b   1.000
_cell.length_c   1.000
_cell.angle_alpha   90.00
_cell.angle_beta   90.00
_cell.angle_gamma   90.00
#
_symmetry.space_group_name_H-M   'P 1'
#
loop_
_entity.id
_entity.type
_entity.pdbx_description
1 polymer ?
#
loop_
_entity_poly.entity_id
_entity_poly.type
_entity_poly.pdbx_seq_one_letter_code
_entity_poly.pdbx_strand_id
1 'polypeptide(L)'
;MFQGKRMNANRNVLAAYSNYFKAMFTNDMIESRSREVEMVDMKASSLEALVDFCYTGKITINDKNVLSILQTADVLQLVDVQ
;
A
#
# COMPACT_ATOMS: atom_id res chain seq x y z
N MET A 1 9.41 6.24 -1.73
CA MET A 1 8.98 7.66 -1.61
C MET A 1 7.83 7.90 -2.58
N PHE A 2 6.93 8.85 -2.30
CA PHE A 2 5.82 9.19 -3.20
C PHE A 2 5.77 10.70 -3.42
N GLN A 3 6.09 11.20 -4.62
CA GLN A 3 6.18 12.64 -4.93
C GLN A 3 6.99 13.47 -3.90
N GLY A 4 8.06 12.91 -3.34
CA GLY A 4 8.89 13.58 -2.31
C GLY A 4 8.35 13.51 -0.87
N LYS A 5 7.18 12.90 -0.62
CA LYS A 5 6.66 12.60 0.72
C LYS A 5 7.11 11.20 1.15
N ARG A 6 7.77 11.13 2.31
CA ARG A 6 8.11 9.86 2.98
C ARG A 6 7.01 9.55 3.98
N MET A 7 6.47 8.33 3.89
CA MET A 7 5.50 7.81 4.84
C MET A 7 6.13 6.67 5.62
N ASN A 8 6.01 6.73 6.94
CA ASN A 8 6.47 5.68 7.83
C ASN A 8 5.31 4.70 8.04
N ALA A 9 5.50 3.46 7.60
CA ALA A 9 4.54 2.38 7.81
C ALA A 9 5.27 1.11 8.25
N ASN A 10 4.57 0.27 9.02
CA ASN A 10 5.11 -0.98 9.53
C ASN A 10 5.06 -2.04 8.44
N ARG A 11 6.23 -2.57 8.09
CA ARG A 11 6.35 -3.67 7.11
C ARG A 11 5.46 -4.85 7.45
N ASN A 12 5.37 -5.22 8.73
CA ASN A 12 4.54 -6.34 9.18
C ASN A 12 3.04 -6.08 9.00
N VAL A 13 2.58 -4.85 9.28
CA VAL A 13 1.17 -4.49 9.08
C VAL A 13 0.86 -4.49 7.59
N LEU A 14 1.70 -3.86 6.78
CA LEU A 14 1.53 -3.85 5.33
C LEU A 14 1.55 -5.28 4.76
N ALA A 15 2.48 -6.14 5.16
CA ALA A 15 2.52 -7.54 4.72
C ALA A 15 1.36 -8.40 5.23
N ALA A 16 0.74 -8.05 6.36
CA ALA A 16 -0.44 -8.75 6.85
C ALA A 16 -1.67 -8.43 6.00
N TYR A 17 -1.79 -7.18 5.55
CA TYR A 17 -2.95 -6.69 4.79
C TYR A 17 -2.74 -6.70 3.27
N SER A 18 -1.53 -6.97 2.77
CA SER A 18 -1.19 -6.96 1.34
C SER A 18 -0.23 -8.09 1.00
N ASN A 19 -0.67 -8.95 0.09
CA ASN A 19 0.20 -10.01 -0.44
C ASN A 19 1.33 -9.45 -1.30
N TYR A 20 1.14 -8.31 -1.95
CA TYR A 20 2.20 -7.62 -2.70
C TYR A 20 3.34 -7.20 -1.76
N PHE A 21 3.02 -6.50 -0.67
CA PHE A 21 4.03 -6.13 0.33
C PHE A 21 4.64 -7.33 1.02
N LYS A 22 3.84 -8.36 1.30
CA LYS A 22 4.33 -9.62 1.86
C LYS A 22 5.37 -10.24 0.93
N ALA A 23 5.05 -10.42 -0.35
CA ALA A 23 5.99 -10.94 -1.34
C ALA A 23 7.22 -10.04 -1.47
N MET A 24 7.03 -8.72 -1.53
CA MET A 24 8.13 -7.75 -1.61
C MET A 24 9.10 -7.82 -0.42
N PHE A 25 8.61 -8.07 0.80
CA PHE A 25 9.46 -8.17 1.99
C PHE A 25 10.03 -9.57 2.23
N THR A 26 9.31 -10.62 1.81
CA THR A 26 9.73 -12.03 2.02
C THR A 26 10.57 -12.59 0.88
N ASN A 27 10.42 -12.09 -0.34
CA ASN A 27 11.22 -12.50 -1.47
C ASN A 27 12.58 -11.78 -1.40
N ASP A 28 13.68 -12.46 -1.75
CA ASP A 28 15.06 -11.92 -1.79
C ASP A 28 15.27 -10.89 -2.93
N MET A 29 14.24 -10.09 -3.23
CA MET A 29 14.32 -8.98 -4.18
C MET A 29 15.04 -7.79 -3.54
N ILE A 30 15.67 -6.95 -4.37
CA ILE A 30 16.41 -5.75 -3.95
C ILE A 30 15.51 -4.82 -3.11
N GLU A 31 14.20 -4.81 -3.38
CA GLU A 31 13.19 -4.05 -2.64
C GLU A 31 12.97 -4.54 -1.20
N SER A 32 13.20 -5.83 -0.90
CA SER A 32 13.18 -6.36 0.49
C SER A 32 14.27 -5.69 1.35
N ARG A 33 15.45 -5.49 0.75
CA ARG A 33 16.60 -4.82 1.38
C ARG A 33 16.50 -3.31 1.33
N SER A 34 15.67 -2.76 0.44
CA SER A 34 15.44 -1.33 0.36
C SER A 34 14.63 -0.86 1.57
N ARG A 35 15.10 0.20 2.24
CA ARG A 35 14.36 0.82 3.35
C ARG A 35 13.15 1.61 2.86
N GLU A 36 13.14 1.95 1.57
CA GLU A 36 12.13 2.77 0.92
C GLU A 36 11.64 2.06 -0.35
N VAL A 37 10.32 1.93 -0.48
CA VAL A 37 9.66 1.47 -1.71
C VAL A 37 9.14 2.72 -2.42
N GLU A 38 9.47 2.84 -3.69
CA GLU A 38 8.87 3.82 -4.59
C GLU A 38 7.83 3.10 -5.43
N MET A 39 6.58 3.55 -5.41
CA MET A 39 5.59 3.02 -6.36
C MET A 39 5.23 4.14 -7.32
N VAL A 40 5.50 3.87 -8.59
CA VAL A 40 5.43 4.84 -9.68
C VAL A 40 4.05 4.77 -10.37
N ASP A 41 3.35 3.64 -10.24
CA ASP A 41 2.09 3.37 -10.95
C ASP A 41 0.81 3.63 -10.13
N MET A 42 0.88 4.40 -9.04
CA MET A 42 -0.29 4.68 -8.22
C MET A 42 -0.32 6.10 -7.64
N LYS A 43 -1.54 6.59 -7.38
CA LYS A 43 -1.74 7.89 -6.75
C LYS A 43 -1.35 7.83 -5.27
N ALA A 44 -0.51 8.77 -4.84
CA ALA A 44 -0.09 8.91 -3.45
C ALA A 44 -1.29 9.01 -2.48
N SER A 45 -2.36 9.71 -2.88
CA SER A 45 -3.59 9.85 -2.09
C SER A 45 -4.32 8.51 -1.87
N SER A 46 -4.30 7.64 -2.88
CA SER A 46 -4.94 6.32 -2.80
C SER A 46 -4.13 5.38 -1.92
N LEU A 47 -2.80 5.40 -2.04
CA LEU A 47 -1.93 4.64 -1.16
C LEU A 47 -2.03 5.12 0.29
N GLU A 48 -2.02 6.44 0.53
CA GLU A 48 -2.17 7.01 1.89
C GLU A 48 -3.50 6.58 2.51
N ALA A 49 -4.59 6.58 1.75
CA ALA A 49 -5.89 6.09 2.22
C ALA A 49 -5.91 4.57 2.51
N LEU A 50 -5.22 3.77 1.70
CA LEU A 50 -5.11 2.32 1.90
C LEU A 50 -4.20 1.96 3.07
N VAL A 51 -3.13 2.72 3.28
CA VAL A 51 -2.28 2.58 4.46
C VAL A 51 -3.06 2.96 5.70
N ASP A 52 -3.77 4.10 5.68
CA ASP A 52 -4.64 4.50 6.80
C ASP A 52 -5.68 3.42 7.09
N PHE A 53 -6.31 2.84 6.06
CA PHE A 53 -7.22 1.71 6.19
C PHE A 53 -6.58 0.50 6.90
N CYS A 54 -5.32 0.14 6.59
CA CYS A 54 -4.63 -0.95 7.27
C CYS A 54 -4.43 -0.69 8.78
N TYR A 55 -4.40 0.58 9.21
CA TYR A 55 -4.22 0.96 10.61
C TYR A 55 -5.54 1.25 11.34
N THR A 56 -6.52 1.84 10.65
CA THR A 56 -7.77 2.32 11.25
C THR A 56 -8.97 1.44 10.93
N GLY A 57 -8.85 0.55 9.94
CA GLY A 57 -9.95 -0.23 9.36
C GLY A 57 -10.97 0.61 8.62
N LYS A 58 -10.69 1.90 8.36
CA LYS A 58 -11.63 2.84 7.74
C LYS A 58 -11.01 3.48 6.50
N ILE A 59 -11.79 3.55 5.44
CA ILE A 59 -11.40 4.22 4.21
C ILE A 59 -12.55 5.06 3.67
N THR A 60 -12.25 6.30 3.26
CA THR A 60 -13.23 7.21 2.69
C THR A 60 -13.19 7.12 1.17
N ILE A 61 -14.18 6.42 0.60
CA ILE A 61 -14.34 6.25 -0.84
C ILE A 61 -15.35 7.27 -1.38
N ASN A 62 -15.04 7.89 -2.52
CA ASN A 62 -15.88 8.83 -3.26
C ASN A 62 -15.73 8.60 -4.78
N ASP A 63 -16.63 9.17 -5.60
CA ASP A 63 -16.65 8.96 -7.05
C ASP A 63 -15.35 9.34 -7.78
N LYS A 64 -14.53 10.22 -7.18
CA LYS A 64 -13.27 10.68 -7.77
C LYS A 64 -12.08 9.80 -7.41
N ASN A 65 -12.13 9.11 -6.26
CA ASN A 65 -11.03 8.30 -5.75
C ASN A 65 -11.29 6.80 -5.84
N VAL A 66 -12.55 6.35 -6.03
CA VAL A 66 -12.94 4.94 -6.04
C VAL A 66 -12.16 4.13 -7.07
N LEU A 67 -12.03 4.63 -8.31
CA LEU A 67 -11.28 3.97 -9.37
C LEU A 67 -9.80 3.83 -9.01
N SER A 68 -9.20 4.92 -8.50
CA SER A 68 -7.79 4.93 -8.14
C SER A 68 -7.49 4.06 -6.92
N ILE A 69 -8.37 4.06 -5.92
CA ILE A 69 -8.27 3.17 -4.75
C ILE A 69 -8.41 1.71 -5.20
N LEU A 70 -9.39 1.39 -6.04
CA LEU A 70 -9.61 0.03 -6.53
C LEU A 70 -8.40 -0.48 -7.32
N GLN A 71 -7.89 0.31 -8.27
CA GLN A 71 -6.67 -0.02 -9.01
C GLN A 71 -5.48 -0.22 -8.07
N THR A 72 -5.32 0.63 -7.06
CA THR A 72 -4.21 0.52 -6.11
C THR A 72 -4.37 -0.69 -5.19
N ALA A 73 -5.59 -0.99 -4.74
CA ALA A 73 -5.92 -2.14 -3.92
C ALA A 73 -5.65 -3.45 -4.66
N ASP A 74 -5.99 -3.51 -5.94
CA ASP A 74 -5.72 -4.64 -6.82
C ASP A 74 -4.22 -4.85 -7.02
N VAL A 75 -3.46 -3.80 -7.33
CA VAL A 75 -1.99 -3.87 -7.43
C VAL A 75 -1.35 -4.33 -6.12
N LEU A 76 -1.81 -3.77 -5.00
CA LEU A 76 -1.32 -4.15 -3.68
C LEU A 76 -1.81 -5.54 -3.25
N GLN A 77 -2.73 -6.17 -3.97
CA GLN A 77 -3.31 -7.46 -3.61
C GLN A 77 -3.75 -7.45 -2.14
N LEU A 78 -4.54 -6.45 -1.76
CA LEU A 78 -5.04 -6.32 -0.39
C LEU A 78 -5.89 -7.53 -0.06
N VAL A 79 -5.53 -8.23 1.01
CA VAL A 79 -6.31 -9.36 1.52
C VAL A 79 -7.40 -8.80 2.41
N ASP A 80 -8.65 -9.16 2.09
CA ASP A 80 -9.79 -8.89 2.96
C ASP A 80 -9.49 -9.45 4.36
N VAL A 81 -9.59 -8.59 5.37
CA VAL A 81 -9.48 -9.03 6.76
C VAL A 81 -10.81 -9.72 7.09
N GLN A 82 -10.74 -11.02 7.33
CA GLN A 82 -11.90 -11.82 7.77
C GLN A 82 -12.42 -11.36 9.14
#